data_AF-A0A938VIK1-F1
#
_entry.id   AF-A0A938VIK1-F1
#
_cell.length_a   1.000
_cell.length_b   1.000
_cell.length_c   1.000
_cell.angle_alpha   90.00
_cell.angle_beta   90.00
_cell.angle_gamma   90.00
#
_symmetry.space_group_name_H-M   'P 1'
#
loop_
_entity.id
_entity.type
_entity.pdbx_description
1 polymer ?
#
loop_
_entity_poly.entity_id
_entity_poly.type
_entity_poly.pdbx_seq_one_letter_code
_entity_poly.pdbx_strand_id
1 'polypeptide(L)'
;MNGTETEVKFYVHNLQRMETRLLELKARLIQPRVHETNLRFDTPTGDLRKNYHVLRLRKDTEAKFTFKGPSHERENGVLSRQEIEFTVSDFDKAQQFLEALGYTPVVFYEKFRTTYEFRNIHIMLDELPYGKFVEIEGENIDTLQKTANLLNLKWDAMVKAGYHALFDRVAGKFKLESSQLSFKALESIHITADDLGVAPAD
;
A
#
# COMPACT_ATOMS: atom_id res chain seq x y z
N MET A 1 -15.24 -1.63 -17.07
CA MET A 1 -16.13 -1.45 -15.90
C MET A 1 -15.22 -1.05 -14.77
N ASN A 2 -15.17 0.22 -14.40
CA ASN A 2 -14.34 0.69 -13.29
C ASN A 2 -15.22 0.69 -12.04
N GLY A 3 -15.40 -0.50 -11.47
CA GLY A 3 -15.97 -0.66 -10.13
C GLY A 3 -15.04 0.03 -9.13
N THR A 4 -15.60 0.74 -8.17
CA THR A 4 -14.82 1.27 -7.05
C THR A 4 -14.41 0.08 -6.18
N GLU A 5 -13.14 -0.31 -6.21
CA GLU A 5 -12.63 -1.35 -5.33
C GLU A 5 -12.45 -0.77 -3.91
N THR A 6 -12.91 -1.53 -2.92
CA THR A 6 -12.70 -1.26 -1.49
C THR A 6 -11.49 -2.05 -1.01
N GLU A 7 -10.67 -1.46 -0.16
CA GLU A 7 -9.48 -2.10 0.42
C GLU A 7 -9.58 -2.03 1.96
N VAL A 8 -9.28 -3.14 2.63
CA VAL A 8 -9.07 -3.20 4.08
C VAL A 8 -7.69 -3.75 4.40
N LYS A 9 -7.14 -3.37 5.56
CA LYS A 9 -5.75 -3.60 5.92
C LYS A 9 -5.61 -4.11 7.34
N PHE A 10 -4.70 -5.05 7.53
CA PHE A 10 -4.43 -5.66 8.83
C PHE A 10 -2.93 -5.70 9.09
N TYR A 11 -2.51 -5.29 10.29
CA TYR A 11 -1.15 -5.55 10.77
C TYR A 11 -1.09 -7.00 11.29
N VAL A 12 -0.06 -7.74 10.93
CA VAL A 12 0.10 -9.15 11.30
C VAL A 12 1.54 -9.45 11.72
N HIS A 13 1.73 -10.46 12.56
CA HIS A 13 3.07 -10.91 12.92
C HIS A 13 3.66 -11.87 11.88
N ASN A 14 2.82 -12.69 11.24
CA ASN A 14 3.27 -13.85 10.48
C ASN A 14 2.58 -13.99 9.11
N LEU A 15 3.24 -13.48 8.06
CA LEU A 15 2.77 -13.66 6.67
C LEU A 15 2.85 -15.10 6.20
N GLN A 16 3.76 -15.92 6.72
CA GLN A 16 3.86 -17.33 6.34
C GLN A 16 2.62 -18.13 6.76
N ARG A 17 2.00 -17.78 7.90
CA ARG A 17 0.71 -18.34 8.31
C ARG A 17 -0.41 -17.91 7.34
N MET A 18 -0.40 -16.66 6.90
CA MET A 18 -1.37 -16.15 5.92
C MET A 18 -1.22 -16.86 4.57
N GLU A 19 0.02 -17.01 4.09
CA GLU A 19 0.33 -17.78 2.88
C GLU A 19 -0.15 -19.23 2.97
N THR A 20 0.18 -19.92 4.08
CA THR A 20 -0.28 -21.31 4.31
C THR A 20 -1.80 -21.40 4.23
N ARG A 21 -2.51 -20.45 4.85
CA ARG A 21 -3.97 -20.40 4.84
C ARG A 21 -4.53 -20.15 3.44
N LEU A 22 -3.91 -19.27 2.66
CA LEU A 22 -4.30 -19.01 1.28
C LEU A 22 -4.13 -20.25 0.39
N LEU A 23 -3.05 -21.01 0.59
CA LEU A 23 -2.83 -22.28 -0.12
C LEU A 23 -3.89 -23.33 0.24
N GLU A 24 -4.26 -23.47 1.51
CA GLU A 24 -5.36 -24.34 1.94
C GLU A 24 -6.71 -23.95 1.30
N LEU A 25 -6.96 -22.65 1.17
CA LEU A 25 -8.14 -22.10 0.49
C LEU A 25 -8.06 -22.26 -1.04
N LYS A 26 -6.95 -22.76 -1.58
CA LYS A 26 -6.66 -22.86 -3.01
C LYS A 26 -6.74 -21.51 -3.72
N ALA A 27 -6.31 -20.44 -3.03
CA ALA A 27 -6.16 -19.13 -3.63
C ALA A 27 -5.11 -19.20 -4.76
N ARG A 28 -5.37 -18.48 -5.85
CA ARG A 28 -4.49 -18.45 -7.01
C ARG A 28 -3.38 -17.44 -6.78
N LEU A 29 -2.13 -17.85 -6.92
CA LEU A 29 -1.00 -16.91 -6.91
C LEU A 29 -1.04 -16.08 -8.19
N ILE A 30 -1.15 -14.75 -8.05
CA ILE A 30 -1.15 -13.79 -9.15
C ILE A 30 0.26 -13.28 -9.40
N GLN A 31 0.93 -12.87 -8.32
CA GLN A 31 2.27 -12.32 -8.36
C GLN A 31 3.09 -12.93 -7.22
N PRO A 32 4.19 -13.65 -7.52
CA PRO A 32 5.15 -14.08 -6.51
C PRO A 32 5.72 -12.89 -5.73
N ARG A 33 6.31 -13.18 -4.57
CA ARG A 33 6.96 -12.15 -3.74
C ARG A 33 7.97 -11.35 -4.56
N VAL A 34 7.72 -10.05 -4.70
CA VAL A 34 8.58 -9.14 -5.46
C VAL A 34 8.93 -7.91 -4.63
N HIS A 35 10.14 -7.39 -4.83
CA HIS A 35 10.54 -6.10 -4.27
C HIS A 35 9.90 -4.97 -5.07
N GLU A 36 9.14 -4.11 -4.39
CA GLU A 36 8.47 -2.95 -4.97
C GLU A 36 9.12 -1.68 -4.42
N THR A 37 9.61 -0.82 -5.32
CA THR A 37 10.08 0.53 -4.99
C THR A 37 9.10 1.57 -5.52
N ASN A 38 8.91 2.64 -4.77
CA ASN A 38 7.95 3.68 -5.08
C ASN A 38 8.55 5.06 -4.88
N LEU A 39 8.36 5.93 -5.86
CA LEU A 39 8.62 7.37 -5.78
C LEU A 39 7.27 8.08 -5.88
N ARG A 40 6.95 8.91 -4.89
CA ARG A 40 5.87 9.90 -5.00
C ARG A 40 6.45 11.24 -5.37
N PHE A 41 5.75 11.93 -6.25
CA PHE A 41 6.15 13.22 -6.78
C PHE A 41 5.17 14.29 -6.36
N ASP A 42 5.68 15.50 -6.20
CA ASP A 42 4.88 16.72 -6.02
C ASP A 42 5.62 17.92 -6.64
N THR A 43 4.96 19.06 -6.74
CA THR A 43 5.62 20.33 -7.04
C THR A 43 6.47 20.78 -5.84
N PRO A 44 7.47 21.65 -6.01
CA PRO A 44 8.24 22.20 -4.90
C PRO A 44 7.38 22.91 -3.84
N THR A 45 6.21 23.40 -4.24
CA THR A 45 5.20 24.05 -3.39
C THR A 45 4.20 23.08 -2.76
N GLY A 46 4.26 21.78 -3.08
CA GLY A 46 3.41 20.73 -2.51
C GLY A 46 1.95 20.77 -2.97
N ASP A 47 1.72 21.20 -4.21
CA ASP A 47 0.36 21.49 -4.70
C ASP A 47 -0.47 20.24 -4.92
N LEU A 48 0.13 19.10 -5.31
CA LEU A 48 -0.61 17.85 -5.42
C LEU A 48 -1.14 17.42 -4.07
N ARG A 49 -0.29 17.40 -3.02
CA ARG A 49 -0.72 17.07 -1.66
C ARG A 49 -1.81 18.01 -1.14
N LYS A 50 -1.69 19.32 -1.37
CA LYS A 50 -2.71 20.32 -0.97
C LYS A 50 -4.07 20.05 -1.60
N ASN A 51 -4.08 19.49 -2.82
CA ASN A 51 -5.28 19.13 -3.55
C ASN A 51 -5.66 17.64 -3.41
N TYR A 52 -5.05 16.92 -2.47
CA TYR A 52 -5.27 15.48 -2.24
C TYR A 52 -4.99 14.59 -3.47
N HIS A 53 -4.11 15.04 -4.36
CA HIS A 53 -3.60 14.26 -5.48
C HIS A 53 -2.38 13.44 -5.08
N VAL A 54 -2.23 12.29 -5.73
CA VAL A 54 -1.03 11.44 -5.62
C VAL A 54 -0.50 11.15 -7.01
N LEU A 55 0.73 11.58 -7.29
CA LEU A 55 1.49 11.15 -8.46
C LEU A 55 2.61 10.20 -8.01
N ARG A 56 2.67 9.02 -8.62
CA ARG A 56 3.60 7.97 -8.23
C ARG A 56 4.22 7.28 -9.44
N LEU A 57 5.52 7.03 -9.36
CA LEU A 57 6.22 6.07 -10.21
C LEU A 57 6.62 4.87 -9.33
N ARG A 58 6.11 3.69 -9.68
CA ARG A 58 6.42 2.42 -8.99
C ARG A 58 7.29 1.55 -9.90
N LYS A 59 8.18 0.76 -9.32
CA LYS A 59 8.88 -0.36 -9.97
C LYS A 59 8.74 -1.64 -9.15
N ASP A 60 8.22 -2.68 -9.78
CA ASP A 60 8.27 -4.06 -9.29
C ASP A 60 8.81 -4.97 -10.41
N THR A 61 8.00 -5.89 -10.92
CA THR A 61 8.26 -6.60 -12.18
C THR A 61 8.18 -5.68 -13.39
N GLU A 62 7.45 -4.57 -13.29
CA GLU A 62 7.34 -3.54 -14.32
C GLU A 62 7.36 -2.15 -13.68
N ALA A 63 7.51 -1.10 -14.50
CA ALA A 63 7.41 0.27 -14.03
C ALA A 63 6.03 0.83 -14.38
N LYS A 64 5.37 1.52 -13.44
CA LYS A 64 4.05 2.12 -13.64
C LYS A 64 3.96 3.53 -13.13
N PHE A 65 3.33 4.40 -13.91
CA PHE A 65 2.79 5.64 -13.40
C PHE A 65 1.41 5.42 -12.84
N THR A 66 1.14 6.05 -11.70
CA THR A 66 -0.20 6.14 -11.12
C THR A 66 -0.48 7.60 -10.75
N PHE A 67 -1.61 8.12 -11.22
CA PHE A 67 -2.22 9.34 -10.70
C PHE A 67 -3.52 8.99 -9.97
N LYS A 68 -3.67 9.48 -8.74
CA LYS A 68 -4.92 9.35 -7.97
C LYS A 68 -5.46 10.74 -7.62
N GLY A 69 -6.73 10.97 -7.94
CA GLY A 69 -7.47 12.18 -7.58
C GLY A 69 -7.90 12.20 -6.11
N PRO A 70 -8.54 13.30 -5.64
CA PRO A 70 -9.15 13.34 -4.32
C PRO A 70 -10.25 12.27 -4.20
N SER A 71 -10.48 11.80 -2.97
CA SER A 71 -11.63 10.95 -2.67
C SER A 71 -12.91 11.80 -2.59
N HIS A 72 -13.96 11.36 -3.27
CA HIS A 72 -15.30 11.94 -3.23
C HIS A 72 -16.27 10.91 -2.67
N GLU A 73 -17.14 11.34 -1.76
CA GLU A 73 -18.26 10.54 -1.27
C GLU A 73 -19.33 10.44 -2.37
N ARG A 74 -19.71 9.21 -2.72
CA ARG A 74 -20.86 8.94 -3.60
C ARG A 74 -22.14 8.78 -2.80
N GLU A 75 -23.28 8.80 -3.49
CA GLU A 75 -24.55 8.34 -2.93
C GLU A 75 -24.35 6.96 -2.26
N ASN A 76 -24.75 6.84 -0.99
CA ASN A 76 -24.54 5.70 -0.08
C ASN A 76 -23.24 5.71 0.77
N GLY A 77 -22.51 6.82 0.82
CA GLY A 77 -21.34 6.97 1.70
C GLY A 77 -20.08 6.24 1.21
N VAL A 78 -20.08 5.80 -0.05
CA VAL A 78 -18.95 5.09 -0.67
C VAL A 78 -17.95 6.11 -1.21
N LEU A 79 -16.72 6.07 -0.70
CA LEU A 79 -15.63 6.92 -1.21
C LEU A 79 -15.14 6.38 -2.56
N SER A 80 -15.07 7.24 -3.56
CA SER A 80 -14.49 6.93 -4.87
C SER A 80 -13.48 8.00 -5.27
N ARG A 81 -12.46 7.62 -6.03
CA ARG A 81 -11.48 8.56 -6.58
C ARG A 81 -11.14 8.20 -8.01
N GLN A 82 -10.75 9.19 -8.79
CA GLN A 82 -10.16 8.94 -10.10
C GLN A 82 -8.80 8.24 -9.93
N GLU A 83 -8.56 7.22 -10.74
CA GLU A 83 -7.28 6.56 -10.83
C GLU A 83 -6.90 6.40 -12.31
N ILE A 84 -5.70 6.84 -12.66
CA ILE A 84 -5.09 6.65 -13.97
C ILE A 84 -3.80 5.89 -13.71
N GLU A 85 -3.70 4.65 -14.19
CA GLU A 85 -2.50 3.82 -14.08
C GLU A 85 -2.11 3.26 -15.45
N PHE A 86 -0.82 3.29 -15.77
CA PHE A 86 -0.28 2.69 -16.99
C PHE A 86 1.20 2.31 -16.84
N THR A 87 1.62 1.31 -17.61
CA THR A 87 2.99 0.84 -17.66
C THR A 87 3.87 1.77 -18.48
N VAL A 88 5.10 1.97 -18.01
CA VAL A 88 6.17 2.66 -18.74
C VAL A 88 7.31 1.68 -19.00
N SER A 89 7.98 1.83 -20.14
CA SER A 89 9.03 0.89 -20.57
C SER A 89 10.38 1.11 -19.88
N ASP A 90 10.60 2.29 -19.29
CA ASP A 90 11.88 2.70 -18.72
C ASP A 90 11.65 3.58 -17.48
N PHE A 91 12.02 3.08 -16.31
CA PHE A 91 11.82 3.76 -15.03
C PHE A 91 12.62 5.06 -14.91
N ASP A 92 13.89 5.04 -15.34
CA ASP A 92 14.79 6.18 -15.16
C ASP A 92 14.40 7.32 -16.09
N LYS A 93 13.99 7.01 -17.32
CA LYS A 93 13.43 8.01 -18.26
C LYS A 93 12.09 8.56 -17.78
N ALA A 94 11.23 7.72 -17.21
CA ALA A 94 9.97 8.15 -16.65
C ALA A 94 10.17 9.13 -15.48
N GLN A 95 11.13 8.85 -14.58
CA GLN A 95 11.52 9.78 -13.53
C GLN A 95 12.04 11.11 -14.11
N GLN A 96 13.01 11.06 -15.03
CA GLN A 96 13.56 12.26 -15.67
C GLN A 96 12.49 13.10 -16.40
N PHE A 97 11.51 12.44 -17.00
CA PHE A 97 10.38 13.11 -17.65
C PHE A 97 9.54 13.91 -16.63
N LEU A 98 9.23 13.35 -15.45
CA LEU A 98 8.52 14.08 -14.41
C LEU A 98 9.35 15.26 -13.86
N GLU A 99 10.65 15.04 -13.66
CA GLU A 99 11.58 16.08 -13.19
C GLU A 99 11.68 17.25 -14.18
N ALA A 100 11.71 16.96 -15.48
CA ALA A 100 11.71 17.97 -16.54
C ALA A 100 10.40 18.79 -16.58
N LEU A 101 9.28 18.22 -16.12
CA LEU A 101 8.00 18.92 -15.98
C LEU A 101 7.89 19.75 -14.68
N GLY A 102 8.93 19.72 -13.83
CA GLY A 102 8.98 20.48 -12.57
C GLY A 102 8.44 19.73 -11.36
N TYR A 103 8.17 18.43 -11.46
CA TYR A 103 7.88 17.59 -10.31
C TYR A 103 9.17 17.10 -9.64
N THR A 104 9.14 16.89 -8.34
CA THR A 104 10.29 16.38 -7.58
C THR A 104 9.88 15.18 -6.74
N PRO A 105 10.75 14.18 -6.55
CA PRO A 105 10.49 13.10 -5.59
C PRO A 105 10.37 13.67 -4.17
N VAL A 106 9.24 13.44 -3.53
CA VAL A 106 8.95 13.90 -2.15
C VAL A 106 8.88 12.77 -1.14
N VAL A 107 8.60 11.54 -1.60
CA VAL A 107 8.60 10.33 -0.76
C VAL A 107 9.16 9.17 -1.56
N PHE A 108 10.12 8.47 -0.99
CA PHE A 108 10.57 7.15 -1.40
C PHE A 108 10.08 6.11 -0.42
N TYR A 109 9.54 5.00 -0.92
CA TYR A 109 9.26 3.85 -0.07
C TYR A 109 9.41 2.50 -0.77
N GLU A 110 9.79 1.50 0.03
CA GLU A 110 9.99 0.12 -0.40
C GLU A 110 9.04 -0.82 0.34
N LYS A 111 8.70 -1.93 -0.32
CA LYS A 111 8.05 -3.08 0.30
C LYS A 111 8.34 -4.34 -0.49
N PHE A 112 8.12 -5.50 0.11
CA PHE A 112 7.87 -6.72 -0.64
C PHE A 112 6.38 -7.00 -0.67
N ARG A 113 5.86 -7.43 -1.82
CA ARG A 113 4.46 -7.81 -2.00
C ARG A 113 4.36 -9.17 -2.67
N THR A 114 3.46 -10.00 -2.15
CA THR A 114 2.94 -11.18 -2.84
C THR A 114 1.44 -10.99 -3.04
N THR A 115 0.92 -11.26 -4.24
CA THR A 115 -0.51 -11.07 -4.54
C THR A 115 -1.16 -12.41 -4.86
N TYR A 116 -2.24 -12.70 -4.16
CA TYR A 116 -3.15 -13.82 -4.42
C TYR A 116 -4.52 -13.31 -4.85
N GLU A 117 -5.26 -14.17 -5.53
CA GLU A 117 -6.68 -13.99 -5.81
C GLU A 117 -7.47 -15.16 -5.24
N PHE A 118 -8.56 -14.85 -4.54
CA PHE A 118 -9.52 -15.83 -4.07
C PHE A 118 -10.93 -15.31 -4.33
N ARG A 119 -11.67 -15.98 -5.23
CA ARG A 119 -13.06 -15.61 -5.57
C ARG A 119 -13.21 -14.14 -6.01
N ASN A 120 -12.32 -13.69 -6.91
CA ASN A 120 -12.25 -12.31 -7.42
C ASN A 120 -11.91 -11.25 -6.34
N ILE A 121 -11.33 -11.68 -5.22
CA ILE A 121 -10.81 -10.79 -4.17
C ILE A 121 -9.29 -10.88 -4.22
N HIS A 122 -8.62 -9.75 -4.32
CA HIS A 122 -7.17 -9.68 -4.21
C HIS A 122 -6.76 -9.67 -2.74
N ILE A 123 -5.74 -10.47 -2.43
CA ILE A 123 -5.17 -10.56 -1.08
C ILE A 123 -3.67 -10.35 -1.23
N MET A 124 -3.18 -9.25 -0.66
CA MET A 124 -1.78 -8.83 -0.77
C MET A 124 -1.08 -9.04 0.57
N LEU A 125 -0.02 -9.84 0.54
CA LEU A 125 0.89 -10.03 1.67
C LEU A 125 2.04 -9.05 1.54
N ASP A 126 2.03 -8.02 2.37
CA ASP A 126 2.95 -6.90 2.33
C ASP A 126 3.96 -6.97 3.47
N GLU A 127 5.23 -6.82 3.15
CA GLU A 127 6.30 -6.62 4.12
C GLU A 127 6.92 -5.26 3.87
N LEU A 128 6.73 -4.35 4.82
CA LEU A 128 7.36 -3.03 4.86
C LEU A 128 8.52 -3.03 5.87
N PRO A 129 9.44 -2.06 5.78
CA PRO A 129 10.55 -1.94 6.72
C PRO A 129 10.15 -1.92 8.21
N TYR A 130 8.93 -1.47 8.52
CA TYR A 130 8.43 -1.36 9.90
C TYR A 130 7.42 -2.44 10.30
N GLY A 131 7.05 -3.37 9.41
CA GLY A 131 6.01 -4.34 9.75
C GLY A 131 5.42 -5.10 8.57
N LYS A 132 4.59 -6.09 8.90
CA LYS A 132 3.94 -6.95 7.93
C LYS A 132 2.44 -6.72 7.94
N PHE A 133 1.84 -6.77 6.77
CA PHE A 133 0.46 -6.41 6.55
C PHE A 133 -0.24 -7.36 5.58
N VAL A 134 -1.54 -7.49 5.75
CA VAL A 134 -2.43 -8.09 4.76
C VAL A 134 -3.38 -7.01 4.29
N GLU A 135 -3.42 -6.76 2.98
CA GLU A 135 -4.48 -5.99 2.33
C GLU A 135 -5.46 -6.97 1.66
N ILE A 136 -6.75 -6.69 1.77
CA ILE A 136 -7.83 -7.42 1.09
C ILE A 136 -8.61 -6.40 0.28
N GLU A 137 -8.64 -6.59 -1.03
CA GLU A 137 -9.22 -5.66 -2.00
C GLU A 137 -10.29 -6.34 -2.86
N GLY A 138 -11.42 -5.66 -3.03
CA GLY A 138 -12.55 -6.14 -3.82
C GLY A 138 -13.76 -5.20 -3.73
N GLU A 139 -14.83 -5.53 -4.45
CA GLU A 139 -15.96 -4.60 -4.64
C GLU A 139 -16.88 -4.43 -3.42
N ASN A 140 -16.90 -5.38 -2.47
CA ASN A 140 -17.93 -5.43 -1.43
C ASN A 140 -17.35 -5.66 -0.02
N ILE A 141 -17.69 -4.78 0.93
CA ILE A 141 -17.19 -4.85 2.31
C ILE A 141 -17.55 -6.17 3.03
N ASP A 142 -18.73 -6.75 2.77
CA ASP A 142 -19.15 -8.01 3.39
C ASP A 142 -18.29 -9.19 2.92
N THR A 143 -17.84 -9.16 1.65
CA THR A 143 -16.97 -10.22 1.11
C THR A 143 -15.54 -10.07 1.64
N LEU A 144 -15.07 -8.83 1.83
CA LEU A 144 -13.81 -8.52 2.51
C LEU A 144 -13.82 -9.02 3.95
N GLN A 145 -14.90 -8.77 4.71
CA GLN A 145 -15.02 -9.26 6.09
C GLN A 145 -15.09 -10.78 6.19
N LYS A 146 -15.84 -11.45 5.29
CA LYS A 146 -15.85 -12.92 5.22
C LYS A 146 -14.46 -13.47 4.89
N THR A 147 -13.71 -12.81 4.01
CA THR A 147 -12.34 -13.21 3.64
C THR A 147 -11.38 -13.02 4.81
N ALA A 148 -11.45 -11.90 5.53
CA ALA A 148 -10.68 -11.68 6.75
C ALA A 148 -10.93 -12.79 7.79
N ASN A 149 -12.21 -13.17 8.01
CA ASN A 149 -12.56 -14.28 8.90
C ASN A 149 -11.98 -15.63 8.44
N LEU A 150 -11.97 -15.91 7.12
CA LEU A 150 -11.36 -17.13 6.58
C LEU A 150 -9.85 -17.18 6.80
N LEU A 151 -9.19 -16.02 6.82
CA LEU A 151 -7.77 -15.86 7.14
C LEU A 151 -7.49 -15.79 8.65
N ASN A 152 -8.52 -15.91 9.49
CA ASN A 152 -8.44 -15.74 10.95
C ASN A 152 -7.96 -14.34 11.39
N LEU A 153 -8.27 -13.31 10.60
CA LEU A 153 -7.95 -11.92 10.93
C LEU A 153 -9.09 -11.27 11.72
N LYS A 154 -8.74 -10.62 12.83
CA LYS A 154 -9.67 -9.85 13.66
C LYS A 154 -10.11 -8.57 12.94
N TRP A 155 -11.38 -8.51 12.56
CA TRP A 155 -11.94 -7.37 11.81
C TRP A 155 -11.83 -6.03 12.56
N ASP A 156 -11.97 -6.04 13.89
CA ASP A 156 -11.86 -4.88 14.76
C ASP A 156 -10.42 -4.33 14.88
N ALA A 157 -9.41 -5.13 14.50
CA ALA A 157 -8.01 -4.71 14.40
C ALA A 157 -7.64 -4.08 13.04
N MET A 158 -8.63 -3.79 12.18
CA MET A 158 -8.41 -3.16 10.88
C MET A 158 -7.68 -1.81 11.00
N VAL A 159 -6.63 -1.66 10.20
CA VAL A 159 -5.80 -0.46 10.13
C VAL A 159 -6.38 0.53 9.11
N LYS A 160 -6.95 1.63 9.58
CA LYS A 160 -7.52 2.69 8.73
C LYS A 160 -6.47 3.61 8.09
N ALA A 161 -5.28 3.68 8.67
CA ALA A 161 -4.21 4.54 8.18
C ALA A 161 -3.49 3.92 6.98
N GLY A 162 -3.19 4.74 5.97
CA GLY A 162 -2.29 4.34 4.89
C GLY A 162 -0.85 4.17 5.40
N TYR A 163 -0.03 3.43 4.64
CA TYR A 163 1.35 3.12 5.05
C TYR A 163 2.21 4.35 5.35
N HIS A 164 2.11 5.41 4.54
CA HIS A 164 2.86 6.65 4.80
C HIS A 164 2.44 7.31 6.12
N ALA A 165 1.14 7.32 6.44
CA ALA A 165 0.67 7.87 7.71
C ALA A 165 1.08 7.03 8.93
N LEU A 166 1.27 5.72 8.77
CA LEU A 166 1.88 4.87 9.79
C LEU A 166 3.37 5.20 9.95
N PHE A 167 4.07 5.38 8.83
CA PHE A 167 5.47 5.73 8.86
C PHE A 167 5.73 7.10 9.47
N ASP A 168 4.89 8.10 9.23
CA ASP A 168 5.01 9.44 9.85
C ASP A 168 5.04 9.36 11.39
N ARG A 169 4.28 8.43 11.99
CA ARG A 169 4.27 8.19 13.45
C ARG A 169 5.64 7.68 13.92
N VAL A 170 6.17 6.68 13.21
CA VAL A 170 7.49 6.09 13.47
C VAL A 170 8.59 7.13 13.26
N ALA A 171 8.58 7.83 12.12
CA ALA A 171 9.58 8.83 11.77
C ALA A 171 9.63 9.96 12.81
N GLY A 172 8.47 10.44 13.28
CA GLY A 172 8.41 11.42 14.36
C GLY A 172 9.02 10.91 15.68
N LYS A 173 8.70 9.67 16.07
CA LYS A 173 9.21 9.07 17.31
C LYS A 173 10.72 8.82 17.28
N PHE A 174 11.23 8.29 16.17
CA PHE A 174 12.63 7.90 16.01
C PHE A 174 13.50 8.98 15.33
N LYS A 175 12.94 10.17 15.05
CA LYS A 175 13.60 11.30 14.37
C LYS A 175 14.19 10.91 13.01
N LEU A 176 13.42 10.19 12.21
CA LEU A 176 13.79 9.76 10.87
C LEU A 176 13.31 10.75 9.81
N GLU A 177 13.95 10.72 8.65
CA GLU A 177 13.46 11.40 7.46
C GLU A 177 12.16 10.73 6.99
N SER A 178 11.00 11.40 7.16
CA SER A 178 9.68 10.84 6.81
C SER A 178 9.49 10.60 5.30
N SER A 179 10.38 11.18 4.47
CA SER A 179 10.43 10.95 3.04
C SER A 179 11.17 9.66 2.65
N GLN A 180 11.83 8.96 3.59
CA GLN A 180 12.70 7.81 3.30
C GLN A 180 12.26 6.54 4.03
N LEU A 181 11.20 5.90 3.53
CA LEU A 181 10.73 4.61 4.02
C LEU A 181 11.42 3.45 3.30
N SER A 182 12.70 3.23 3.60
CA SER A 182 13.50 2.14 2.99
C SER A 182 13.87 1.08 4.02
N PHE A 183 14.14 -0.14 3.56
CA PHE A 183 14.62 -1.20 4.47
C PHE A 183 15.95 -0.81 5.12
N LYS A 184 16.84 -0.17 4.35
CA LYS A 184 18.12 0.33 4.83
C LYS A 184 17.96 1.42 5.89
N ALA A 185 17.04 2.37 5.71
CA ALA A 185 16.85 3.47 6.67
C ALA A 185 16.35 2.96 8.04
N LEU A 186 15.66 1.82 8.07
CA LEU A 186 15.05 1.27 9.29
C LEU A 186 15.80 0.02 9.81
N GLU A 187 16.90 -0.40 9.17
CA GLU A 187 17.58 -1.67 9.46
C GLU A 187 18.06 -1.83 10.92
N SER A 188 18.35 -0.72 11.58
CA SER A 188 18.83 -0.67 12.97
C SER A 188 17.75 -0.30 13.99
N ILE A 189 16.50 -0.17 13.54
CA ILE A 189 15.39 0.33 14.36
C ILE A 189 14.44 -0.82 14.65
N HIS A 190 14.19 -1.07 15.93
CA HIS A 190 13.16 -2.01 16.34
C HIS A 190 11.82 -1.28 16.48
N ILE A 191 10.90 -1.58 15.57
CA ILE A 191 9.58 -0.96 15.52
C ILE A 191 8.53 -1.95 15.99
N THR A 192 7.67 -1.49 16.89
CA THR A 192 6.59 -2.27 17.51
C THR A 192 5.22 -1.85 16.98
N ALA A 193 4.19 -2.65 17.26
CA ALA A 193 2.81 -2.31 16.94
C ALA A 193 2.35 -1.00 17.63
N ASP A 194 2.82 -0.75 18.86
CA ASP A 194 2.51 0.47 19.61
C ASP A 194 3.10 1.72 18.95
N ASP A 195 4.30 1.62 18.37
CA ASP A 195 4.92 2.73 17.62
C ASP A 195 4.09 3.12 16.39
N LEU A 196 3.43 2.14 15.80
CA LEU A 196 2.53 2.32 14.66
C LEU A 196 1.12 2.73 15.10
N GLY A 197 0.76 2.57 16.38
CA GLY A 197 -0.59 2.76 16.90
C GLY A 197 -1.59 1.79 16.28
N VAL A 198 -1.21 0.52 16.15
CA VAL A 198 -2.04 -0.58 15.59
C VAL A 198 -2.01 -1.79 16.52
N ALA A 199 -2.96 -2.69 16.37
CA ALA A 199 -2.97 -3.99 17.04
C ALA A 199 -2.81 -5.11 16.00
N PRO A 200 -2.12 -6.21 16.35
CA PRO A 200 -2.04 -7.39 15.50
C PRO A 200 -3.39 -8.07 15.34
N ALA A 201 -3.73 -8.39 14.10
CA ALA A 201 -4.99 -9.02 13.73
C ALA A 201 -4.94 -10.56 13.80
N ASP A 202 -3.74 -11.16 13.88
CA ASP A 202 -3.49 -12.61 13.92
C ASP A 202 -3.23 -13.17 15.33
#